data_AF-A0A1J1IFG9-F1
#
_entry.id   AF-A0A1J1IFG9-F1
#
_cell.length_a   1.000
_cell.length_b   1.000
_cell.length_c   1.000
_cell.angle_alpha   90.00
_cell.angle_beta   90.00
_cell.angle_gamma   90.00
#
_symmetry.space_group_name_H-M   'P 1'
#
loop_
_entity.id
_entity.type
_entity.pdbx_description
1 polymer ?
#
loop_
_entity_poly.entity_id
_entity_poly.type
_entity_poly.pdbx_seq_one_letter_code
_entity_poly.pdbx_strand_id
1 'polypeptide(L)'
;MNQKKQKQNIQPRTGETHGLFGVKYLKNHNMRDPLWTADDLITQYEKLSGIYRKANKVAGLRREQDNIQINQQKESLKRLVKEKGEISRILYKGDMQRMKNIFRDQPRYQRMYCHLLAHEVLEKIQEQTFHKQTTLDALIGERNKLLREYEQKLKEAADKQEINRYYDIKEFQQERDTKRLYAELKNSETRCRAIQNLNSSYKKIIDKMLHDSLYYQPVIDALNADWNEQTMLVKQTHKIGYPAIQDVEKMEKKLKSMNRVAKQEFNNRLKTIEENRRILKEHPKIVKQLVRSDSDFSFSGTRYDRDTRSMTSLKVKMDKIEPTIDMLKSATLCEKVEEIYPRFVKQSEGNNQKKLLLKRQESIRDSIKEKSEVFKYFLERILDDRPEIFNEEKMNEIKKLNDCVKGENRKLDALRKDMAEKSKIIVQIRLALQHILDVLRHVGKEDAFKSLEFTTSDLNLPLLDFNSDLPPMPLVVETDLSKLLSSVKSRIQLLMQHHQKSKNKNESNDSTVKFQKAMIEDSVREYKPRVQNYD
;
A
#
# COMPACT_ATOMS: atom_id res chain seq x y z
N MET A 1 -58.21 26.95 49.88
CA MET A 1 -58.31 26.45 48.49
C MET A 1 -57.47 25.19 48.35
N ASN A 2 -58.12 24.10 47.96
CA ASN A 2 -57.60 22.75 47.86
C ASN A 2 -56.50 22.64 46.80
N GLN A 3 -55.23 22.61 47.21
CA GLN A 3 -54.19 21.98 46.40
C GLN A 3 -54.36 20.47 46.54
N LYS A 4 -55.09 19.86 45.60
CA LYS A 4 -55.04 18.42 45.34
C LYS A 4 -53.55 18.06 45.20
N LYS A 5 -52.97 17.47 46.25
CA LYS A 5 -51.69 16.76 46.19
C LYS A 5 -51.89 15.63 45.20
N GLN A 6 -51.60 15.89 43.93
CA GLN A 6 -51.39 14.85 42.95
C GLN A 6 -50.25 13.99 43.52
N LYS A 7 -50.60 12.80 44.02
CA LYS A 7 -49.64 11.70 44.14
C LYS A 7 -49.15 11.45 42.71
N GLN A 8 -48.10 12.14 42.30
CA GLN A 8 -47.37 11.79 41.08
C GLN A 8 -46.76 10.43 41.39
N ASN A 9 -47.42 9.38 40.90
CA ASN A 9 -46.87 8.05 40.87
C ASN A 9 -45.77 8.10 39.80
N ILE A 10 -44.53 8.33 40.24
CA ILE A 10 -43.38 8.38 39.35
C ILE A 10 -43.11 6.94 38.92
N GLN A 11 -43.52 6.61 37.70
CA GLN A 11 -43.13 5.35 37.07
C GLN A 11 -41.70 5.51 36.55
N PRO A 12 -40.82 4.52 36.78
CA PRO A 12 -39.49 4.55 36.18
C PRO A 12 -39.61 4.60 34.65
N ARG A 13 -38.65 5.26 33.99
CA ARG A 13 -38.64 5.34 32.53
C ARG A 13 -38.61 3.92 31.92
N THR A 14 -39.53 3.63 30.99
CA THR A 14 -39.49 2.38 30.21
C THR A 14 -38.27 2.37 29.30
N GLY A 15 -37.77 1.19 28.92
CA GLY A 15 -36.55 1.05 28.09
C GLY A 15 -36.55 1.89 26.81
N GLU A 16 -37.73 2.21 26.26
CA GLU A 16 -37.94 3.06 25.08
C GLU A 16 -37.60 4.55 25.28
N THR A 17 -37.64 5.04 26.52
CA THR A 17 -37.35 6.45 26.89
C THR A 17 -36.05 6.62 27.67
N HIS A 18 -35.30 5.53 27.84
CA HIS A 18 -34.00 5.52 28.50
C HIS A 18 -32.94 6.24 27.66
N GLY A 19 -32.03 7.00 28.29
CA GLY A 19 -31.01 7.77 27.55
C GLY A 19 -30.04 6.90 26.73
N LEU A 20 -29.78 5.68 27.19
CA LEU A 20 -28.88 4.72 26.52
C LEU A 20 -29.59 3.79 25.50
N PHE A 21 -30.88 3.51 25.69
CA PHE A 21 -31.64 2.52 24.91
C PHE A 21 -32.82 3.14 24.14
N GLY A 22 -32.99 4.45 24.25
CA GLY A 22 -34.09 5.16 23.64
C GLY A 22 -33.96 5.24 22.13
N VAL A 23 -35.11 5.17 21.45
CA VAL A 23 -35.26 5.09 19.99
C VAL A 23 -34.50 6.22 19.25
N LYS A 24 -34.31 7.38 19.90
CA LYS A 24 -33.57 8.53 19.33
C LYS A 24 -32.06 8.32 19.24
N TYR A 25 -31.47 7.51 20.12
CA TYR A 25 -30.03 7.20 20.15
C TYR A 25 -29.70 5.88 19.47
N LEU A 26 -30.69 4.99 19.31
CA LEU A 26 -30.61 3.75 18.52
C LEU A 26 -30.18 3.97 17.06
N LYS A 27 -30.44 5.13 16.45
CA LYS A 27 -29.95 5.45 15.10
C LYS A 27 -28.42 5.55 15.01
N ASN A 28 -27.76 5.86 16.12
CA ASN A 28 -26.30 5.89 16.23
C ASN A 28 -25.74 4.50 16.61
N HIS A 29 -26.58 3.61 17.15
CA HIS A 29 -26.26 2.21 17.48
C HIS A 29 -26.93 1.29 16.45
N ASN A 30 -26.32 1.11 15.28
CA ASN A 30 -26.78 0.36 14.11
C ASN A 30 -27.54 -0.98 14.39
N MET A 31 -28.77 -0.89 14.87
CA MET A 31 -29.66 -1.99 15.18
C MET A 31 -30.88 -1.83 14.30
N ARG A 32 -30.88 -2.62 13.22
CA ARG A 32 -31.91 -2.67 12.19
C ARG A 32 -33.18 -3.28 12.78
N ASP A 33 -34.33 -2.66 12.51
CA ASP A 33 -35.62 -3.05 13.09
C ASP A 33 -36.21 -4.32 12.39
N PRO A 34 -36.52 -5.40 13.13
CA PRO A 34 -37.14 -6.61 12.59
C PRO A 34 -38.66 -6.50 12.32
N LEU A 35 -39.29 -5.34 12.52
CA LEU A 35 -40.74 -5.14 12.37
C LEU A 35 -41.27 -4.99 10.93
N TRP A 36 -40.43 -5.08 9.89
CA TRP A 36 -40.94 -5.20 8.52
C TRP A 36 -41.45 -6.61 8.28
N THR A 37 -42.75 -6.81 8.45
CA THR A 37 -43.43 -8.05 8.08
C THR A 37 -43.51 -8.17 6.56
N ALA A 38 -43.47 -9.40 6.05
CA ALA A 38 -43.56 -9.67 4.62
C ALA A 38 -44.83 -9.07 3.97
N ASP A 39 -45.91 -8.92 4.75
CA ASP A 39 -47.18 -8.33 4.31
C ASP A 39 -47.07 -6.82 4.02
N ASP A 40 -46.28 -6.06 4.79
CA ASP A 40 -46.06 -4.64 4.50
C ASP A 40 -45.26 -4.44 3.20
N LEU A 41 -44.31 -5.33 2.93
CA LEU A 41 -43.58 -5.37 1.65
C LEU A 41 -44.51 -5.75 0.50
N ILE A 42 -45.35 -6.78 0.64
CA ILE A 42 -46.31 -7.21 -0.38
C ILE A 42 -47.30 -6.09 -0.70
N THR A 43 -47.84 -5.41 0.32
CA THR A 43 -48.80 -4.31 0.14
C THR A 43 -48.17 -3.11 -0.60
N GLN A 44 -46.89 -2.82 -0.35
CA GLN A 44 -46.16 -1.80 -1.11
C GLN A 44 -45.86 -2.25 -2.56
N TYR A 45 -45.51 -3.51 -2.78
CA TYR A 45 -45.28 -4.05 -4.12
C TYR A 45 -46.56 -4.14 -4.97
N GLU A 46 -47.72 -4.43 -4.37
CA GLU A 46 -49.01 -4.40 -5.08
C GLU A 46 -49.39 -2.99 -5.53
N LYS A 47 -49.21 -1.99 -4.65
CA LYS A 47 -49.42 -0.57 -4.99
C LYS A 47 -48.46 -0.11 -6.09
N LEU A 48 -47.19 -0.54 -6.04
CA LEU A 48 -46.20 -0.31 -7.11
C LEU A 48 -46.62 -0.97 -8.42
N SER A 49 -47.12 -2.21 -8.39
CA SER A 49 -47.60 -2.92 -9.59
C SER A 49 -48.80 -2.23 -10.24
N GLY A 50 -49.73 -1.69 -9.42
CA GLY A 50 -50.89 -0.93 -9.90
C GLY A 50 -50.49 0.37 -10.57
N ILE A 51 -49.48 1.06 -10.04
CA ILE A 51 -48.89 2.25 -10.67
C ILE A 51 -48.23 1.86 -12.00
N TYR A 52 -47.49 0.75 -12.04
CA TYR A 52 -46.82 0.28 -13.26
C TYR A 52 -47.81 -0.07 -14.39
N ARG A 53 -48.95 -0.71 -14.06
CA ARG A 53 -50.02 -0.98 -15.04
C ARG A 53 -50.64 0.30 -15.59
N LYS A 54 -50.90 1.29 -14.73
CA LYS A 54 -51.41 2.60 -15.15
C LYS A 54 -50.40 3.35 -16.03
N ALA A 55 -49.12 3.32 -15.66
CA ALA A 55 -48.04 3.91 -16.43
C ALA A 55 -47.90 3.26 -17.82
N ASN A 56 -47.98 1.93 -17.92
CA ASN A 56 -47.94 1.23 -19.21
C ASN A 56 -49.15 1.56 -20.10
N LYS A 57 -50.35 1.71 -19.52
CA LYS A 57 -51.54 2.12 -20.28
C LYS A 57 -51.41 3.55 -20.81
N VAL A 58 -50.89 4.46 -19.99
CA VAL A 58 -50.59 5.84 -20.41
C VAL A 58 -49.48 5.86 -21.47
N ALA A 59 -48.45 5.03 -21.35
CA ALA A 59 -47.40 4.90 -22.35
C ALA A 59 -47.93 4.36 -23.69
N GLY A 60 -48.87 3.41 -23.67
CA GLY A 60 -49.56 2.92 -24.87
C GLY A 60 -50.36 4.02 -25.57
N LEU A 61 -51.17 4.77 -24.81
CA LEU A 61 -51.96 5.89 -25.35
C LEU A 61 -51.07 7.02 -25.90
N ARG A 62 -49.94 7.30 -25.24
CA ARG A 62 -48.94 8.26 -25.75
C ARG A 62 -48.34 7.78 -27.07
N ARG A 63 -47.99 6.51 -27.21
CA ARG A 63 -47.49 5.94 -28.48
C ARG A 63 -48.51 6.04 -29.61
N GLU A 64 -49.81 5.82 -29.32
CA GLU A 64 -50.87 6.00 -30.32
C GLU A 64 -51.01 7.47 -30.74
N GLN A 65 -50.99 8.40 -29.79
CA GLN A 65 -50.98 9.84 -30.06
C GLN A 65 -49.76 10.26 -30.88
N ASP A 66 -48.57 9.77 -30.51
CA ASP A 66 -47.32 10.03 -31.22
C ASP A 66 -47.39 9.45 -32.65
N ASN A 67 -47.94 8.26 -32.84
CA ASN A 67 -48.13 7.67 -34.18
C ASN A 67 -49.07 8.50 -35.05
N ILE A 68 -50.14 9.06 -34.48
CA ILE A 68 -51.05 9.96 -35.20
C ILE A 68 -50.31 11.25 -35.59
N GLN A 69 -49.55 11.85 -34.68
CA GLN A 69 -48.74 13.04 -34.99
C GLN A 69 -47.65 12.75 -36.03
N ILE A 70 -46.94 11.63 -35.90
CA ILE A 70 -45.92 11.18 -36.86
C ILE A 70 -46.55 10.96 -38.24
N ASN A 71 -47.74 10.37 -38.32
CA ASN A 71 -48.43 10.18 -39.60
C ASN A 71 -48.87 11.51 -40.22
N GLN A 72 -49.37 12.45 -39.43
CA GLN A 72 -49.71 13.80 -39.91
C GLN A 72 -48.46 14.56 -40.38
N GLN A 73 -47.36 14.46 -39.64
CA GLN A 73 -46.06 15.01 -40.03
C GLN A 73 -45.49 14.31 -41.27
N LYS A 74 -45.69 13.01 -41.42
CA LYS A 74 -45.27 12.26 -42.61
C LYS A 74 -46.01 12.74 -43.86
N GLU A 75 -47.31 13.00 -43.77
CA GLU A 75 -48.11 13.53 -44.88
C GLU A 75 -47.81 15.00 -45.20
N SER A 76 -47.45 15.83 -44.20
CA SER A 76 -46.97 17.19 -44.46
C SER A 76 -45.54 17.20 -45.04
N LEU A 77 -44.66 16.33 -44.56
CA LEU A 77 -43.30 16.15 -45.10
C LEU A 77 -43.33 15.63 -46.54
N LYS A 78 -44.22 14.69 -46.89
CA LYS A 78 -44.40 14.23 -48.29
C LYS A 78 -44.78 15.38 -49.23
N ARG A 79 -45.61 16.32 -48.78
CA ARG A 79 -45.97 17.53 -49.54
C ARG A 79 -44.79 18.48 -49.69
N LEU A 80 -44.07 18.76 -48.60
CA LEU A 80 -42.85 19.58 -48.63
C LEU A 80 -41.73 18.97 -49.48
N VAL A 81 -41.60 17.64 -49.53
CA VAL A 81 -40.61 16.94 -50.39
C VAL A 81 -40.93 17.08 -51.87
N LYS A 82 -42.22 17.09 -52.26
CA LYS A 82 -42.63 17.36 -53.65
C LYS A 82 -42.29 18.79 -54.07
N GLU A 83 -42.63 19.78 -53.24
CA GLU A 83 -42.30 21.20 -53.51
C GLU A 83 -40.79 21.45 -53.51
N LYS A 84 -40.04 20.86 -52.56
CA LYS A 84 -38.57 20.94 -52.54
C LYS A 84 -37.88 20.16 -53.66
N GLY A 85 -38.55 19.15 -54.24
CA GLY A 85 -38.05 18.40 -55.38
C GLY A 85 -38.01 19.23 -56.67
N GLU A 86 -38.99 20.13 -56.86
CA GLU A 86 -38.99 21.08 -57.97
C GLU A 86 -37.95 22.19 -57.77
N ILE A 87 -37.80 22.68 -56.53
CA ILE A 87 -36.74 23.64 -56.17
C ILE A 87 -35.33 23.01 -56.32
N SER A 88 -35.16 21.73 -55.97
CA SER A 88 -33.91 20.99 -56.21
C SER A 88 -33.58 20.95 -57.70
N ARG A 89 -34.51 20.61 -58.60
CA ARG A 89 -34.21 20.58 -60.04
C ARG A 89 -33.72 21.92 -60.60
N ILE A 90 -34.16 23.04 -60.03
CA ILE A 90 -33.73 24.40 -60.39
C ILE A 90 -32.33 24.70 -59.83
N LEU A 91 -32.04 24.31 -58.58
CA LEU A 91 -30.71 24.45 -57.97
C LEU A 91 -29.63 23.59 -58.69
N TYR A 92 -29.97 22.36 -59.09
CA TYR A 92 -29.04 21.42 -59.73
C TYR A 92 -28.50 21.91 -61.10
N LYS A 93 -29.29 22.68 -61.88
CA LYS A 93 -28.82 23.27 -63.14
C LYS A 93 -28.05 24.60 -62.94
N GLY A 94 -28.34 25.34 -61.86
CA GLY A 94 -27.71 26.62 -61.56
C GLY A 94 -26.31 26.50 -60.93
N ASP A 95 -26.06 25.45 -60.15
CA ASP A 95 -24.81 25.29 -59.39
C ASP A 95 -23.60 24.94 -60.28
N MET A 96 -23.80 24.21 -61.38
CA MET A 96 -22.70 23.76 -62.25
C MET A 96 -21.97 24.91 -62.96
N GLN A 97 -22.70 25.94 -63.41
CA GLN A 97 -22.11 27.13 -64.02
C GLN A 97 -21.47 28.05 -62.97
N ARG A 98 -22.08 28.17 -61.78
CA ARG A 98 -21.51 28.94 -60.66
C ARG A 98 -20.20 28.33 -60.15
N MET A 99 -20.13 27.00 -60.02
CA MET A 99 -18.90 26.32 -59.62
C MET A 99 -17.79 26.42 -60.67
N LYS A 100 -18.13 26.39 -61.97
CA LYS A 100 -17.17 26.68 -63.03
C LYS A 100 -16.59 28.10 -62.93
N ASN A 101 -17.37 29.07 -62.46
CA ASN A 101 -16.91 30.44 -62.26
C ASN A 101 -16.07 30.61 -60.98
N ILE A 102 -16.41 29.91 -59.89
CA ILE A 102 -15.66 29.96 -58.61
C ILE A 102 -14.26 29.36 -58.76
N PHE A 103 -14.12 28.24 -59.49
CA PHE A 103 -12.82 27.57 -59.69
C PHE A 103 -12.10 28.00 -60.98
N ARG A 104 -12.39 29.21 -61.51
CA ARG A 104 -11.81 29.70 -62.77
C ARG A 104 -10.29 29.70 -62.75
N ASP A 105 -9.69 30.06 -61.62
CA ASP A 105 -8.23 30.17 -61.48
C ASP A 105 -7.53 28.83 -61.18
N GLN A 106 -8.30 27.79 -60.88
CA GLN A 106 -7.79 26.49 -60.43
C GLN A 106 -8.38 25.34 -61.28
N PRO A 107 -7.79 25.05 -62.47
CA PRO A 107 -8.37 24.11 -63.44
C PRO A 107 -8.45 22.67 -62.91
N ARG A 108 -7.60 22.28 -61.95
CA ARG A 108 -7.62 20.95 -61.32
C ARG A 108 -8.87 20.76 -60.45
N TYR A 109 -9.19 21.73 -59.60
CA TYR A 109 -10.40 21.71 -58.78
C TYR A 109 -11.66 21.85 -59.64
N GLN A 110 -11.58 22.63 -60.71
CA GLN A 110 -12.68 22.71 -61.67
C GLN A 110 -12.98 21.35 -62.30
N ARG A 111 -11.97 20.57 -62.76
CA ARG A 111 -12.18 19.22 -63.31
C ARG A 111 -12.73 18.23 -62.29
N MET A 112 -12.25 18.30 -61.05
CA MET A 112 -12.69 17.40 -59.97
C MET A 112 -14.09 17.69 -59.46
N TYR A 113 -14.51 18.97 -59.42
CA TYR A 113 -15.73 19.38 -58.72
C TYR A 113 -16.87 19.85 -59.62
N CYS A 114 -16.64 20.00 -60.93
CA CYS A 114 -17.66 20.54 -61.85
C CYS A 114 -18.90 19.68 -62.06
N HIS A 115 -18.88 18.40 -61.64
CA HIS A 115 -20.00 17.47 -61.75
C HIS A 115 -20.69 17.20 -60.39
N LEU A 116 -20.20 17.80 -59.31
CA LEU A 116 -20.67 17.60 -57.94
C LEU A 116 -21.52 18.79 -57.47
N LEU A 117 -22.43 18.55 -56.53
CA LEU A 117 -23.29 19.60 -55.97
C LEU A 117 -22.49 20.52 -55.04
N ALA A 118 -22.96 21.75 -54.84
CA ALA A 118 -22.22 22.73 -54.07
C ALA A 118 -21.87 22.30 -52.64
N HIS A 119 -22.78 21.56 -52.00
CA HIS A 119 -22.57 21.00 -50.67
C HIS A 119 -21.60 19.80 -50.68
N GLU A 120 -21.68 18.92 -51.69
CA GLU A 120 -20.74 17.80 -51.85
C GLU A 120 -19.32 18.29 -52.14
N VAL A 121 -19.19 19.37 -52.91
CA VAL A 121 -17.90 20.03 -53.15
C VAL A 121 -17.35 20.63 -51.85
N LEU A 122 -18.20 21.26 -51.03
CA LEU A 122 -17.81 21.78 -49.73
C LEU A 122 -17.33 20.65 -48.81
N GLU A 123 -18.06 19.54 -48.74
CA GLU A 123 -17.68 18.35 -47.97
C GLU A 123 -16.35 17.77 -48.46
N LYS A 124 -16.16 17.61 -49.76
CA LYS A 124 -14.89 17.11 -50.33
C LYS A 124 -13.71 18.05 -50.07
N ILE A 125 -13.93 19.37 -50.14
CA ILE A 125 -12.91 20.35 -49.79
C ILE A 125 -12.61 20.30 -48.29
N GLN A 126 -13.62 20.15 -47.44
CA GLN A 126 -13.44 20.00 -45.99
C GLN A 126 -12.70 18.71 -45.65
N GLU A 127 -13.03 17.58 -46.29
CA GLU A 127 -12.32 16.31 -46.16
C GLU A 127 -10.85 16.45 -46.59
N GLN A 128 -10.57 17.07 -47.74
CA GLN A 128 -9.19 17.32 -48.21
C GLN A 128 -8.44 18.28 -47.28
N THR A 129 -9.11 19.30 -46.75
CA THR A 129 -8.52 20.25 -45.81
C THR A 129 -8.20 19.56 -44.48
N PHE A 130 -9.10 18.72 -43.98
CA PHE A 130 -8.89 17.91 -42.78
C PHE A 130 -7.72 16.93 -42.96
N HIS A 131 -7.63 16.26 -44.11
CA HIS A 131 -6.49 15.38 -44.41
C HIS A 131 -5.18 16.17 -44.44
N LYS A 132 -5.15 17.33 -45.11
CA LYS A 132 -3.95 18.20 -45.15
C LYS A 132 -3.55 18.68 -43.75
N GLN A 133 -4.51 19.08 -42.92
CA GLN A 133 -4.27 19.46 -41.53
C GLN A 133 -3.73 18.29 -40.71
N THR A 134 -4.30 17.10 -40.84
CA THR A 134 -3.84 15.90 -40.15
C THR A 134 -2.40 15.52 -40.56
N THR A 135 -2.07 15.62 -41.85
CA THR A 135 -0.69 15.40 -42.32
C THR A 135 0.28 16.46 -41.81
N LEU A 136 -0.15 17.71 -41.73
CA LEU A 136 0.64 18.80 -41.18
C LEU A 136 0.89 18.58 -39.67
N ASP A 137 -0.13 18.19 -38.91
CA ASP A 137 -0.02 17.89 -37.49
C ASP A 137 0.92 16.72 -37.22
N ALA A 138 0.87 15.67 -38.05
CA ALA A 138 1.79 14.55 -37.99
C ALA A 138 3.25 15.00 -38.23
N LEU A 139 3.50 15.82 -39.25
CA LEU A 139 4.82 16.37 -39.55
C LEU A 139 5.32 17.31 -38.45
N ILE A 140 4.45 18.14 -37.86
CA ILE A 140 4.80 18.95 -36.68
C ILE A 140 5.17 18.06 -35.51
N GLY A 141 4.43 16.97 -35.28
CA GLY A 141 4.72 15.98 -34.26
C GLY A 141 6.11 15.35 -34.43
N GLU A 142 6.43 14.90 -35.64
CA GLU A 142 7.76 14.35 -35.97
C GLU A 142 8.87 15.38 -35.81
N ARG A 143 8.68 16.61 -36.32
CA ARG A 143 9.63 17.71 -36.15
C ARG A 143 9.91 17.98 -34.68
N ASN A 144 8.86 18.07 -33.84
CA ASN A 144 9.00 18.33 -32.42
C ASN A 144 9.62 17.15 -31.67
N LYS A 145 9.43 15.91 -32.14
CA LYS A 145 10.14 14.74 -31.60
C LYS A 145 11.63 14.82 -31.92
N LEU A 146 11.99 15.07 -33.18
CA LEU A 146 13.39 15.23 -33.61
C LEU A 146 14.08 16.41 -32.93
N LEU A 147 13.39 17.53 -32.74
CA LEU A 147 13.91 18.69 -32.02
C LEU A 147 14.23 18.32 -30.56
N ARG A 148 13.35 17.60 -29.87
CA ARG A 148 13.61 17.10 -28.51
C ARG A 148 14.79 16.13 -28.46
N GLU A 149 14.87 15.21 -29.41
CA GLU A 149 16.01 14.28 -29.51
C GLU A 149 17.33 15.03 -29.77
N TYR A 150 17.31 16.06 -30.61
CA TYR A 150 18.45 16.92 -30.87
C TYR A 150 18.88 17.72 -29.63
N GLU A 151 17.92 18.37 -28.95
CA GLU A 151 18.18 19.08 -27.69
C GLU A 151 18.76 18.15 -26.61
N GLN A 152 18.25 16.93 -26.50
CA GLN A 152 18.77 15.95 -25.56
C GLN A 152 20.22 15.57 -25.90
N LYS A 153 20.51 15.28 -27.18
CA LYS A 153 21.88 14.97 -27.60
C LYS A 153 22.83 16.14 -27.42
N LEU A 154 22.36 17.36 -27.61
CA LEU A 154 23.14 18.58 -27.39
C LEU A 154 23.46 18.76 -25.90
N LYS A 155 22.51 18.47 -25.01
CA LYS A 155 22.77 18.40 -23.54
C LYS A 155 23.78 17.31 -23.20
N GLU A 156 23.60 16.10 -23.71
CA GLU A 156 24.55 15.00 -23.47
C GLU A 156 25.97 15.30 -23.99
N ALA A 157 26.07 16.03 -25.10
CA ALA A 157 27.35 16.48 -25.64
C ALA A 157 27.97 17.57 -24.76
N ALA A 158 27.17 18.54 -24.29
CA ALA A 158 27.60 19.57 -23.36
C ALA A 158 28.07 18.96 -22.04
N ASP A 159 27.30 18.05 -21.43
CA ASP A 159 27.66 17.36 -20.19
C ASP A 159 29.01 16.62 -20.32
N LYS A 160 29.22 15.92 -21.45
CA LYS A 160 30.50 15.23 -21.71
C LYS A 160 31.65 16.19 -21.96
N GLN A 161 31.39 17.34 -22.60
CA GLN A 161 32.38 18.39 -22.76
C GLN A 161 32.74 19.03 -21.41
N GLU A 162 31.76 19.27 -20.55
CA GLU A 162 31.97 19.76 -19.19
C GLU A 162 32.80 18.75 -18.39
N ILE A 163 32.43 17.47 -18.41
CA ILE A 163 33.24 16.39 -17.85
C ILE A 163 34.68 16.45 -18.40
N ASN A 164 34.86 16.54 -19.71
CA ASN A 164 36.19 16.61 -20.31
C ASN A 164 36.98 17.89 -19.95
N ARG A 165 36.31 19.02 -19.69
CA ARG A 165 36.93 20.30 -19.31
C ARG A 165 37.24 20.38 -17.82
N TYR A 166 36.37 19.84 -16.97
CA TYR A 166 36.45 19.98 -15.51
C TYR A 166 37.03 18.76 -14.80
N TYR A 167 37.40 17.69 -15.51
CA TYR A 167 38.28 16.64 -14.96
C TYR A 167 39.71 17.15 -14.66
N ASP A 168 40.04 18.40 -14.98
CA ASP A 168 41.17 19.13 -14.38
C ASP A 168 40.85 19.51 -12.92
N ILE A 169 41.18 18.61 -11.99
CA ILE A 169 41.62 18.67 -10.56
C ILE A 169 41.21 19.84 -9.62
N LYS A 170 40.69 20.99 -10.07
CA LYS A 170 40.25 22.10 -9.21
C LYS A 170 38.73 22.20 -9.21
N GLU A 171 38.08 21.50 -8.29
CA GLU A 171 36.69 21.82 -7.91
C GLU A 171 36.61 23.31 -7.56
N PHE A 172 35.78 24.05 -8.32
CA PHE A 172 35.48 25.45 -8.00
C PHE A 172 34.80 25.52 -6.64
N GLN A 173 35.25 26.44 -5.76
CA GLN A 173 34.67 26.63 -4.43
C GLN A 173 33.15 26.85 -4.48
N GLN A 174 32.67 27.52 -5.53
CA GLN A 174 31.25 27.77 -5.80
C GLN A 174 30.43 26.48 -5.99
N GLU A 175 31.01 25.42 -6.53
CA GLU A 175 30.30 24.14 -6.70
C GLU A 175 30.14 23.40 -5.36
N ARG A 176 31.10 23.54 -4.45
CA ARG A 176 30.98 23.02 -3.08
C ARG A 176 29.91 23.77 -2.31
N ASP A 177 29.88 25.08 -2.43
CA ASP A 177 28.89 25.93 -1.75
C ASP A 177 27.47 25.66 -2.26
N THR A 178 27.30 25.48 -3.58
CA THR A 178 25.99 25.12 -4.16
C THR A 178 25.55 23.71 -3.74
N LYS A 179 26.43 22.71 -3.72
CA LYS A 179 26.12 21.36 -3.19
C LYS A 179 25.70 21.42 -1.72
N ARG A 180 26.38 22.24 -0.91
CA ARG A 180 26.03 22.45 0.49
C ARG A 180 24.65 23.11 0.64
N LEU A 181 24.41 24.22 -0.07
CA LEU A 181 23.12 24.92 -0.06
C LEU A 181 21.97 24.02 -0.54
N TYR A 182 22.21 23.19 -1.56
CA TYR A 182 21.24 22.23 -2.05
C TYR A 182 20.91 21.15 -1.00
N ALA A 183 21.92 20.65 -0.28
CA ALA A 183 21.71 19.72 0.82
C ALA A 183 20.92 20.36 1.98
N GLU A 184 21.22 21.61 2.33
CA GLU A 184 20.48 22.38 3.35
C GLU A 184 19.03 22.64 2.92
N LEU A 185 18.79 23.01 1.66
CA LEU A 185 17.46 23.20 1.08
C LEU A 185 16.65 21.89 1.13
N LYS A 186 17.25 20.78 0.70
CA LYS A 186 16.61 19.45 0.72
C LYS A 186 16.27 19.03 2.15
N ASN A 187 17.15 19.28 3.11
CA ASN A 187 16.87 19.04 4.53
C ASN A 187 15.69 19.89 5.01
N SER A 188 15.67 21.19 4.70
CA SER A 188 14.54 22.08 5.01
C SER A 188 13.22 21.57 4.41
N GLU A 189 13.23 21.13 3.15
CA GLU A 189 12.03 20.59 2.49
C GLU A 189 11.52 19.32 3.19
N THR A 190 12.42 18.41 3.58
CA THR A 190 12.03 17.23 4.36
C THR A 190 11.43 17.59 5.72
N ARG A 191 11.96 18.62 6.39
CA ARG A 191 11.38 19.15 7.64
C ARG A 191 9.99 19.73 7.42
N CYS A 192 9.79 20.52 6.35
CA CYS A 192 8.48 21.06 6.00
C CYS A 192 7.45 19.95 5.73
N ARG A 193 7.83 18.91 4.99
CA ARG A 193 6.95 17.74 4.75
C ARG A 193 6.65 16.99 6.04
N ALA A 194 7.64 16.81 6.92
CA ALA A 194 7.43 16.21 8.23
C ALA A 194 6.45 17.03 9.09
N ILE A 195 6.59 18.36 9.11
CA ILE A 195 5.67 19.27 9.82
C ILE A 195 4.26 19.20 9.22
N GLN A 196 4.11 19.16 7.90
CA GLN A 196 2.80 18.99 7.25
C GLN A 196 2.14 17.66 7.63
N ASN A 197 2.91 16.57 7.69
CA ASN A 197 2.43 15.27 8.12
C ASN A 197 2.04 15.26 9.60
N LEU A 198 2.81 15.90 10.47
CA LEU A 198 2.48 16.08 11.89
C LEU A 198 1.18 16.89 12.05
N ASN A 199 1.05 18.03 11.37
CA ASN A 199 -0.17 18.83 11.40
C ASN A 199 -1.40 18.05 10.91
N SER A 200 -1.24 17.26 9.85
CA SER A 200 -2.32 16.40 9.34
C SER A 200 -2.69 15.31 10.35
N SER A 201 -1.71 14.77 11.09
CA SER A 201 -1.93 13.78 12.14
C SER A 201 -2.63 14.39 13.35
N TYR A 202 -2.21 15.58 13.80
CA TYR A 202 -2.86 16.32 14.88
C TYR A 202 -4.31 16.67 14.55
N LYS A 203 -4.60 17.11 13.31
CA LYS A 203 -5.99 17.32 12.86
C LYS A 203 -6.84 16.06 13.01
N LYS A 204 -6.34 14.90 12.55
CA LYS A 204 -7.04 13.62 12.72
C LYS A 204 -7.25 13.23 14.18
N ILE A 205 -6.29 13.52 15.07
CA ILE A 205 -6.43 13.27 16.51
C ILE A 205 -7.53 14.18 17.08
N ILE A 206 -7.52 15.47 16.75
CA ILE A 206 -8.54 16.43 17.18
C ILE A 206 -9.93 15.99 16.71
N ASP A 207 -10.07 15.59 15.44
CA ASP A 207 -11.35 15.12 14.89
C ASP A 207 -11.87 13.89 15.65
N LYS A 208 -11.00 12.94 15.98
CA LYS A 208 -11.35 11.78 16.81
C LYS A 208 -11.76 12.18 18.23
N MET A 209 -10.99 13.05 18.88
CA MET A 209 -11.32 13.53 20.23
C MET A 209 -12.65 14.29 20.26
N LEU A 210 -12.95 15.06 19.20
CA LEU A 210 -14.23 15.76 19.05
C LEU A 210 -15.37 14.76 18.86
N HIS A 211 -15.17 13.73 18.03
CA HIS A 211 -16.15 12.66 17.86
C HIS A 211 -16.41 11.90 19.17
N ASP A 212 -15.36 11.55 19.90
CA ASP A 212 -15.46 10.90 21.21
C ASP A 212 -16.18 11.81 22.22
N SER A 213 -15.88 13.10 22.24
CA SER A 213 -16.58 14.08 23.10
C SER A 213 -18.08 14.13 22.78
N LEU A 214 -18.44 14.19 21.49
CA LEU A 214 -19.83 14.14 21.04
C LEU A 214 -20.52 12.80 21.40
N TYR A 215 -19.77 11.70 21.44
CA TYR A 215 -20.27 10.39 21.81
C TYR A 215 -20.51 10.24 23.32
N TYR A 216 -19.55 10.68 24.15
CA TYR A 216 -19.60 10.50 25.60
C TYR A 216 -20.51 11.52 26.31
N GLN A 217 -20.69 12.72 25.78
CA GLN A 217 -21.57 13.74 26.36
C GLN A 217 -23.01 13.22 26.59
N PRO A 218 -23.71 12.65 25.60
CA PRO A 218 -25.02 12.04 25.80
C PRO A 218 -25.06 10.90 26.82
N VAL A 219 -23.98 10.09 26.90
CA VAL A 219 -23.88 9.01 27.88
C VAL A 219 -23.78 9.56 29.30
N ILE A 220 -22.97 10.60 29.51
CA ILE A 220 -22.83 11.26 30.80
C ILE A 220 -24.14 11.95 31.21
N ASP A 221 -24.80 12.63 30.27
CA ASP A 221 -26.11 13.25 30.51
C ASP A 221 -27.19 12.22 30.88
N ALA A 222 -27.17 11.06 30.22
CA ALA A 222 -28.04 9.93 30.56
C ALA A 222 -27.75 9.41 31.98
N LEU A 223 -26.47 9.17 32.32
CA LEU A 223 -26.10 8.72 33.66
C LEU A 223 -26.47 9.72 34.76
N ASN A 224 -26.32 11.03 34.49
CA ASN A 224 -26.75 12.08 35.41
C ASN A 224 -28.28 12.09 35.59
N ALA A 225 -29.03 11.87 34.51
CA ALA A 225 -30.48 11.74 34.59
C ALA A 225 -30.88 10.51 35.42
N ASP A 226 -30.23 9.36 35.20
CA ASP A 226 -30.47 8.13 35.96
C ASP A 226 -30.11 8.29 37.44
N TRP A 227 -28.99 8.94 37.74
CA TRP A 227 -28.58 9.27 39.11
C TRP A 227 -29.63 10.09 39.84
N ASN A 228 -30.17 11.12 39.17
CA ASN A 228 -31.22 11.96 39.73
C ASN A 228 -32.50 11.15 39.99
N GLU A 229 -32.89 10.28 39.06
CA GLU A 229 -34.05 9.40 39.19
C GLU A 229 -33.88 8.42 40.36
N GLN A 230 -32.75 7.73 40.45
CA GLN A 230 -32.43 6.83 41.56
C GLN A 230 -32.43 7.57 42.90
N THR A 231 -31.88 8.78 42.95
CA THR A 231 -31.88 9.62 44.16
C THR A 231 -33.31 9.96 44.59
N MET A 232 -34.20 10.27 43.64
CA MET A 232 -35.62 10.50 43.94
C MET A 232 -36.32 9.24 44.45
N LEU A 233 -36.07 8.08 43.82
CA LEU A 233 -36.62 6.79 44.26
C LEU A 233 -36.17 6.42 45.68
N VAL A 234 -34.90 6.64 46.02
CA VAL A 234 -34.38 6.41 47.38
C VAL A 234 -35.05 7.35 48.38
N LYS A 235 -35.19 8.64 48.06
CA LYS A 235 -35.90 9.61 48.93
C LYS A 235 -37.36 9.20 49.15
N GLN A 236 -38.05 8.74 48.12
CA GLN A 236 -39.43 8.28 48.23
C GLN A 236 -39.54 6.99 49.03
N THR A 237 -38.66 6.03 48.77
CA THR A 237 -38.57 4.77 49.54
C THR A 237 -38.30 5.05 51.00
N HIS A 238 -37.42 6.00 51.32
CA HIS A 238 -37.19 6.45 52.69
C HIS A 238 -38.45 7.08 53.31
N LYS A 239 -39.12 7.98 52.59
CA LYS A 239 -40.35 8.65 53.05
C LYS A 239 -41.50 7.68 53.37
N ILE A 240 -41.60 6.57 52.62
CA ILE A 240 -42.64 5.55 52.82
C ILE A 240 -42.18 4.47 53.80
N GLY A 241 -40.92 4.03 53.69
CA GLY A 241 -40.35 2.95 54.49
C GLY A 241 -40.14 3.34 55.95
N TYR A 242 -39.67 4.56 56.22
CA TYR A 242 -39.44 5.04 57.59
C TYR A 242 -40.70 5.00 58.47
N PRO A 243 -41.87 5.55 58.07
CA PRO A 243 -43.08 5.44 58.89
C PRO A 243 -43.57 3.99 59.01
N ALA A 244 -43.43 3.16 57.97
CA ALA A 244 -43.78 1.75 58.05
C ALA A 244 -42.94 0.99 59.09
N ILE A 245 -41.63 1.25 59.14
CA ILE A 245 -40.73 0.69 60.16
C ILE A 245 -41.14 1.16 61.56
N GLN A 246 -41.42 2.45 61.73
CA GLN A 246 -41.90 2.98 63.02
C GLN A 246 -43.20 2.32 63.47
N ASP A 247 -44.12 2.05 62.55
CA ASP A 247 -45.37 1.38 62.87
C ASP A 247 -45.15 -0.10 63.22
N VAL A 248 -44.24 -0.79 62.53
CA VAL A 248 -43.81 -2.16 62.91
C VAL A 248 -43.21 -2.16 64.33
N GLU A 249 -42.31 -1.24 64.65
CA GLU A 249 -41.73 -1.14 66.00
C GLU A 249 -42.80 -0.89 67.09
N LYS A 250 -43.78 -0.01 66.80
CA LYS A 250 -44.91 0.21 67.71
C LYS A 250 -45.73 -1.07 67.88
N MET A 251 -45.99 -1.81 66.81
CA MET A 251 -46.72 -3.07 66.85
C MET A 251 -45.95 -4.15 67.60
N GLU A 252 -44.63 -4.25 67.42
CA GLU A 252 -43.78 -5.16 68.20
C GLU A 252 -43.78 -4.82 69.69
N LYS A 253 -43.71 -3.54 70.05
CA LYS A 253 -43.80 -3.10 71.45
C LYS A 253 -45.17 -3.45 72.06
N LYS A 254 -46.26 -3.23 71.31
CA LYS A 254 -47.62 -3.64 71.72
C LYS A 254 -47.75 -5.16 71.86
N LEU A 255 -47.17 -5.94 70.94
CA LEU A 255 -47.18 -7.40 71.00
C LEU A 255 -46.37 -7.89 72.21
N LYS A 256 -45.19 -7.30 72.48
CA LYS A 256 -44.40 -7.59 73.69
C LYS A 256 -45.15 -7.27 74.97
N SER A 257 -45.87 -6.14 75.05
CA SER A 257 -46.67 -5.81 76.24
C SER A 257 -47.87 -6.75 76.39
N MET A 258 -48.61 -7.04 75.31
CA MET A 258 -49.68 -8.03 75.33
C MET A 258 -49.19 -9.42 75.73
N ASN A 259 -48.05 -9.88 75.21
CA ASN A 259 -47.44 -11.15 75.61
C ASN A 259 -47.02 -11.15 77.09
N ARG A 260 -46.57 -10.02 77.63
CA ARG A 260 -46.28 -9.90 79.07
C ARG A 260 -47.56 -10.00 79.91
N VAL A 261 -48.62 -9.30 79.52
CA VAL A 261 -49.93 -9.39 80.17
C VAL A 261 -50.49 -10.81 80.07
N ALA A 262 -50.50 -11.42 78.88
CA ALA A 262 -50.93 -12.79 78.67
C ALA A 262 -50.09 -13.80 79.46
N LYS A 263 -48.76 -13.61 79.57
CA LYS A 263 -47.89 -14.43 80.44
C LYS A 263 -48.22 -14.22 81.92
N GLN A 264 -48.50 -13.00 82.36
CA GLN A 264 -48.90 -12.73 83.74
C GLN A 264 -50.27 -13.33 84.05
N GLU A 265 -51.26 -13.17 83.17
CA GLU A 265 -52.56 -13.82 83.29
C GLU A 265 -52.44 -15.34 83.26
N PHE A 266 -51.62 -15.90 82.36
CA PHE A 266 -51.35 -17.34 82.31
C PHE A 266 -50.64 -17.81 83.58
N ASN A 267 -49.69 -17.05 84.12
CA ASN A 267 -49.03 -17.36 85.39
C ASN A 267 -49.98 -17.22 86.57
N ASN A 268 -50.89 -16.26 86.57
CA ASN A 268 -51.93 -16.11 87.59
C ASN A 268 -52.94 -17.25 87.51
N ARG A 269 -53.35 -17.64 86.29
CA ARG A 269 -54.15 -18.85 86.04
C ARG A 269 -53.40 -20.12 86.42
N LEU A 270 -52.10 -20.20 86.16
CA LEU A 270 -51.26 -21.31 86.59
C LEU A 270 -51.15 -21.34 88.10
N LYS A 271 -51.02 -20.19 88.77
CA LYS A 271 -51.02 -20.10 90.24
C LYS A 271 -52.37 -20.50 90.81
N THR A 272 -53.49 -20.06 90.25
CA THR A 272 -54.81 -20.54 90.69
C THR A 272 -55.03 -22.00 90.33
N ILE A 273 -54.53 -22.49 89.20
CA ILE A 273 -54.51 -23.92 88.86
C ILE A 273 -53.54 -24.67 89.76
N GLU A 274 -52.46 -24.08 90.24
CA GLU A 274 -51.50 -24.68 91.18
C GLU A 274 -52.02 -24.66 92.61
N GLU A 275 -52.80 -23.67 92.99
CA GLU A 275 -53.57 -23.61 94.23
C GLU A 275 -54.68 -24.67 94.16
N ASN A 276 -55.45 -24.71 93.06
CA ASN A 276 -56.41 -25.78 92.76
C ASN A 276 -55.73 -27.15 92.60
N ARG A 277 -54.51 -27.21 92.09
CA ARG A 277 -53.69 -28.43 92.00
C ARG A 277 -52.99 -28.73 93.30
N ARG A 278 -52.84 -27.81 94.26
CA ARG A 278 -52.41 -28.12 95.63
C ARG A 278 -53.60 -28.73 96.36
N ILE A 279 -54.79 -28.16 96.16
CA ILE A 279 -56.08 -28.74 96.53
C ILE A 279 -56.26 -30.13 95.86
N LEU A 280 -55.86 -30.33 94.60
CA LEU A 280 -55.89 -31.64 93.92
C LEU A 280 -54.63 -32.50 94.16
N LYS A 281 -53.47 -31.97 94.58
CA LYS A 281 -52.23 -32.70 94.93
C LYS A 281 -52.30 -33.29 96.33
N GLU A 282 -53.34 -32.97 97.10
CA GLU A 282 -53.82 -33.88 98.14
C GLU A 282 -54.21 -35.26 97.55
N HIS A 283 -54.35 -35.38 96.21
CA HIS A 283 -54.49 -36.64 95.50
C HIS A 283 -53.68 -36.72 94.18
N PRO A 284 -52.47 -37.29 94.15
CA PRO A 284 -51.79 -37.56 92.89
C PRO A 284 -51.43 -39.04 92.71
N LYS A 285 -51.67 -39.54 91.49
CA LYS A 285 -50.95 -40.62 90.77
C LYS A 285 -51.59 -40.67 89.36
N ILE A 286 -50.97 -40.73 88.18
CA ILE A 286 -49.64 -40.98 87.59
C ILE A 286 -49.75 -40.36 86.16
N VAL A 287 -48.71 -39.94 85.45
CA VAL A 287 -48.14 -40.68 84.31
C VAL A 287 -47.10 -39.76 83.65
N LYS A 288 -45.85 -40.20 83.65
CA LYS A 288 -44.84 -39.83 82.65
C LYS A 288 -44.41 -41.14 82.01
N GLN A 289 -44.58 -41.25 80.69
CA GLN A 289 -43.74 -42.03 79.77
C GLN A 289 -44.45 -42.14 78.42
N LEU A 290 -43.82 -41.62 77.35
CA LEU A 290 -43.64 -42.28 76.03
C LEU A 290 -43.24 -41.24 74.99
N VAL A 291 -41.96 -41.18 74.60
CA VAL A 291 -41.54 -40.95 73.21
C VAL A 291 -40.20 -41.67 73.00
N ARG A 292 -40.13 -42.54 71.98
CA ARG A 292 -38.92 -43.22 71.48
C ARG A 292 -38.68 -42.78 70.02
N SER A 293 -37.41 -42.79 69.62
CA SER A 293 -36.86 -42.28 68.35
C SER A 293 -36.33 -43.44 67.50
N ASP A 294 -36.56 -43.42 66.18
CA ASP A 294 -35.90 -44.20 65.10
C ASP A 294 -35.66 -43.18 63.95
N SER A 295 -34.65 -43.20 63.06
CA SER A 295 -33.93 -44.28 62.36
C SER A 295 -32.76 -43.71 61.52
N ASP A 296 -31.66 -44.45 61.36
CA ASP A 296 -30.57 -44.26 60.36
C ASP A 296 -30.71 -45.27 59.19
N PHE A 297 -30.37 -44.88 57.96
CA PHE A 297 -30.02 -45.79 56.84
C PHE A 297 -29.15 -45.10 55.77
N SER A 298 -28.08 -45.77 55.31
CA SER A 298 -27.22 -45.39 54.18
C SER A 298 -27.10 -46.55 53.18
N PHE A 299 -27.03 -46.24 51.86
CA PHE A 299 -26.95 -47.21 50.76
C PHE A 299 -25.93 -46.79 49.69
N SER A 300 -25.21 -47.76 49.11
CA SER A 300 -24.07 -47.64 48.18
C SER A 300 -24.39 -48.13 46.75
N GLY A 301 -23.69 -47.55 45.74
CA GLY A 301 -23.29 -48.15 44.44
C GLY A 301 -24.35 -48.38 43.32
N THR A 302 -24.25 -47.64 42.19
CA THR A 302 -25.16 -47.71 41.02
C THR A 302 -24.62 -48.57 39.85
N ARG A 303 -25.54 -49.05 38.99
CA ARG A 303 -25.41 -50.21 38.08
C ARG A 303 -25.51 -49.85 36.57
N TYR A 304 -24.86 -48.78 36.08
CA TYR A 304 -25.16 -48.21 34.74
C TYR A 304 -23.98 -47.82 33.80
N ASP A 305 -22.80 -48.44 33.90
CA ASP A 305 -21.67 -48.16 32.97
C ASP A 305 -21.46 -49.24 31.88
N ARG A 306 -22.24 -49.23 30.78
CA ARG A 306 -21.96 -50.05 29.56
C ARG A 306 -22.27 -49.28 28.26
N ASP A 307 -21.32 -49.26 27.31
CA ASP A 307 -21.44 -48.64 25.97
C ASP A 307 -22.36 -49.44 25.00
N THR A 308 -23.22 -48.74 24.25
CA THR A 308 -24.21 -49.32 23.30
C THR A 308 -23.62 -49.58 21.89
N ARG A 309 -24.15 -50.56 21.13
CA ARG A 309 -23.74 -50.92 19.74
C ARG A 309 -23.73 -49.73 18.75
N SER A 310 -24.61 -48.74 18.95
CA SER A 310 -24.65 -47.49 18.19
C SER A 310 -23.43 -46.61 18.44
N MET A 311 -22.93 -46.54 19.68
CA MET A 311 -21.71 -45.81 20.04
C MET A 311 -20.47 -46.44 19.40
N THR A 312 -20.42 -47.78 19.31
CA THR A 312 -19.33 -48.48 18.61
C THR A 312 -19.32 -48.18 17.11
N SER A 313 -20.49 -48.12 16.47
CA SER A 313 -20.62 -47.76 15.05
C SER A 313 -20.24 -46.32 14.75
N LEU A 314 -20.45 -45.41 15.72
CA LEU A 314 -20.07 -44.00 15.61
C LEU A 314 -18.55 -43.83 15.73
N LYS A 315 -17.90 -44.56 16.66
CA LYS A 315 -16.43 -44.58 16.80
C LYS A 315 -15.76 -44.99 15.48
N VAL A 316 -16.21 -46.07 14.82
CA VAL A 316 -15.65 -46.52 13.52
C VAL A 316 -15.83 -45.49 12.39
N LYS A 317 -16.90 -44.68 12.43
CA LYS A 317 -17.09 -43.59 11.46
C LYS A 317 -16.19 -42.38 11.78
N MET A 318 -15.97 -42.10 13.06
CA MET A 318 -15.06 -41.05 13.52
C MET A 318 -13.63 -41.33 13.08
N ASP A 319 -13.16 -42.56 13.27
CA ASP A 319 -11.81 -43.01 12.87
C ASP A 319 -11.53 -42.87 11.36
N LYS A 320 -12.58 -42.91 10.52
CA LYS A 320 -12.46 -42.70 9.06
C LYS A 320 -12.41 -41.23 8.66
N ILE A 321 -13.06 -40.35 9.43
CA ILE A 321 -13.19 -38.92 9.11
C ILE A 321 -11.95 -38.15 9.60
N GLU A 322 -11.39 -38.55 10.75
CA GLU A 322 -10.21 -37.93 11.37
C GLU A 322 -9.01 -37.74 10.40
N PRO A 323 -8.56 -38.74 9.61
CA PRO A 323 -7.45 -38.53 8.67
C PRO A 323 -7.79 -37.56 7.53
N THR A 324 -9.05 -37.49 7.11
CA THR A 324 -9.48 -36.54 6.08
C THR A 324 -9.50 -35.11 6.61
N ILE A 325 -9.85 -34.93 7.88
CA ILE A 325 -9.80 -33.63 8.58
C ILE A 325 -8.36 -33.19 8.76
N ASP A 326 -7.44 -34.09 9.14
CA ASP A 326 -6.02 -33.77 9.28
C ASP A 326 -5.38 -33.39 7.94
N MET A 327 -5.74 -34.08 6.86
CA MET A 327 -5.32 -33.72 5.51
C MET A 327 -5.80 -32.32 5.13
N LEU A 328 -7.08 -32.01 5.37
CA LEU A 328 -7.64 -30.68 5.10
C LEU A 328 -7.00 -29.60 5.98
N LYS A 329 -6.74 -29.90 7.24
CA LYS A 329 -6.07 -29.01 8.19
C LYS A 329 -4.66 -28.64 7.72
N SER A 330 -3.92 -29.62 7.18
CA SER A 330 -2.60 -29.40 6.57
C SER A 330 -2.68 -28.58 5.27
N ALA A 331 -3.66 -28.86 4.40
CA ALA A 331 -3.83 -28.17 3.13
C ALA A 331 -4.29 -26.71 3.30
N THR A 332 -5.10 -26.41 4.31
CA THR A 332 -5.61 -25.06 4.60
C THR A 332 -4.81 -24.31 5.66
N LEU A 333 -3.75 -24.92 6.21
CA LEU A 333 -2.91 -24.35 7.28
C LEU A 333 -3.74 -23.85 8.48
N CYS A 334 -4.72 -24.64 8.93
CA CYS A 334 -5.59 -24.29 10.04
C CYS A 334 -5.15 -24.97 11.34
N GLU A 335 -5.39 -24.34 12.50
CA GLU A 335 -5.17 -24.98 13.80
C GLU A 335 -6.46 -25.65 14.32
N LYS A 336 -7.62 -25.03 14.05
CA LYS A 336 -8.96 -25.52 14.40
C LYS A 336 -9.73 -26.01 13.17
N VAL A 337 -10.50 -27.09 13.34
CA VAL A 337 -11.31 -27.70 12.26
C VAL A 337 -12.43 -26.76 11.79
N GLU A 338 -12.99 -25.96 12.70
CA GLU A 338 -14.06 -25.00 12.40
C GLU A 338 -13.63 -23.88 11.43
N GLU A 339 -12.33 -23.60 11.32
CA GLU A 339 -11.80 -22.54 10.45
C GLU A 339 -11.57 -22.99 9.00
N ILE A 340 -11.60 -24.30 8.72
CA ILE A 340 -11.30 -24.87 7.39
C ILE A 340 -12.30 -24.36 6.35
N TYR A 341 -13.61 -24.48 6.64
CA TYR A 341 -14.68 -24.08 5.72
C TYR A 341 -14.69 -22.57 5.38
N PRO A 342 -14.69 -21.64 6.36
CA PRO A 342 -14.72 -20.21 6.04
C PRO A 342 -13.46 -19.73 5.30
N ARG A 343 -12.29 -20.34 5.53
CA ARG A 343 -11.07 -20.02 4.77
C ARG A 343 -11.13 -20.55 3.34
N PHE A 344 -11.65 -21.76 3.14
CA PHE A 344 -11.83 -22.32 1.81
C PHE A 344 -12.77 -21.44 0.96
N VAL A 345 -13.90 -20.99 1.54
CA VAL A 345 -14.83 -20.08 0.87
C VAL A 345 -14.13 -18.77 0.47
N LYS A 346 -13.42 -18.12 1.41
CA LYS A 346 -12.67 -16.88 1.12
C LYS A 346 -11.58 -17.07 0.06
N GLN A 347 -10.88 -18.19 0.09
CA GLN A 347 -9.83 -18.52 -0.89
C GLN A 347 -10.43 -18.78 -2.28
N SER A 348 -11.55 -19.49 -2.34
CA SER A 348 -12.29 -19.75 -3.58
C SER A 348 -12.82 -18.45 -4.20
N GLU A 349 -13.42 -17.58 -3.38
CA GLU A 349 -13.88 -16.25 -3.80
C GLU A 349 -12.71 -15.39 -4.31
N GLY A 350 -11.60 -15.34 -3.57
CA GLY A 350 -10.38 -14.63 -3.98
C GLY A 350 -9.80 -15.15 -5.30
N ASN A 351 -9.81 -16.47 -5.52
CA ASN A 351 -9.37 -17.09 -6.77
C ASN A 351 -10.31 -16.74 -7.94
N ASN A 352 -11.62 -16.70 -7.72
CA ASN A 352 -12.59 -16.30 -8.73
C ASN A 352 -12.43 -14.83 -9.13
N GLN A 353 -12.19 -13.94 -8.16
CA GLN A 353 -11.89 -12.53 -8.43
C GLN A 353 -10.60 -12.38 -9.26
N LYS A 354 -9.53 -13.11 -8.90
CA LYS A 354 -8.28 -13.12 -9.69
C LYS A 354 -8.50 -13.63 -11.12
N LYS A 355 -9.29 -14.69 -11.31
CA LYS A 355 -9.65 -15.18 -12.66
C LYS A 355 -10.40 -14.13 -13.48
N LEU A 356 -11.31 -13.39 -12.87
CA LEU A 356 -12.03 -12.29 -13.55
C LEU A 356 -11.08 -11.14 -13.93
N LEU A 357 -10.14 -10.79 -13.05
CA LEU A 357 -9.13 -9.77 -13.34
C LEU A 357 -8.21 -10.19 -14.50
N LEU A 358 -7.77 -11.44 -14.54
CA LEU A 358 -6.96 -11.98 -15.65
C LEU A 358 -7.73 -11.90 -16.98
N LYS A 359 -8.98 -12.37 -17.02
CA LYS A 359 -9.82 -12.25 -18.23
C LYS A 359 -10.00 -10.81 -18.70
N ARG A 360 -10.15 -9.87 -17.75
CA ARG A 360 -10.22 -8.44 -18.06
C ARG A 360 -8.92 -7.91 -18.66
N GLN A 361 -7.78 -8.30 -18.10
CA GLN A 361 -6.47 -7.91 -18.63
C GLN A 361 -6.22 -8.51 -20.02
N GLU A 362 -6.61 -9.76 -20.27
CA GLU A 362 -6.54 -10.38 -21.59
C GLU A 362 -7.37 -9.63 -22.62
N SER A 363 -8.63 -9.29 -22.30
CA SER A 363 -9.49 -8.49 -23.18
C SER A 363 -8.91 -7.10 -23.49
N ILE A 364 -8.30 -6.44 -22.50
CA ILE A 364 -7.61 -5.15 -22.71
C ILE A 364 -6.41 -5.31 -23.65
N ARG A 365 -5.60 -6.35 -23.43
CA ARG A 365 -4.43 -6.64 -24.26
C ARG A 365 -4.84 -6.91 -25.71
N ASP A 366 -5.90 -7.68 -25.91
CA ASP A 366 -6.35 -8.06 -27.25
C ASP A 366 -6.95 -6.83 -27.98
N SER A 367 -7.69 -5.96 -27.28
CA SER A 367 -8.13 -4.66 -27.83
C SER A 367 -6.95 -3.74 -28.22
N ILE A 368 -5.85 -3.76 -27.47
CA ILE A 368 -4.64 -2.99 -27.81
C ILE A 368 -3.98 -3.57 -29.07
N LYS A 369 -3.91 -4.89 -29.21
CA LYS A 369 -3.37 -5.56 -30.40
C LYS A 369 -4.18 -5.22 -31.65
N GLU A 370 -5.51 -5.34 -31.60
CA GLU A 370 -6.40 -4.98 -32.70
C GLU A 370 -6.22 -3.51 -33.13
N LYS A 371 -6.15 -2.58 -32.16
CA LYS A 371 -5.89 -1.16 -32.46
C LYS A 371 -4.53 -0.97 -33.13
N SER A 372 -3.49 -1.63 -32.64
CA SER A 372 -2.14 -1.58 -33.22
C SER A 372 -2.11 -2.07 -34.66
N GLU A 373 -2.86 -3.13 -34.98
CA GLU A 373 -2.96 -3.69 -36.34
C GLU A 373 -3.70 -2.73 -37.27
N VAL A 374 -4.80 -2.11 -36.81
CA VAL A 374 -5.52 -1.07 -37.57
C VAL A 374 -4.63 0.14 -37.83
N PHE A 375 -3.88 0.61 -36.83
CA PHE A 375 -2.94 1.72 -37.01
C PHE A 375 -1.82 1.38 -37.99
N LYS A 376 -1.30 0.15 -37.96
CA LYS A 376 -0.30 -0.32 -38.91
C LYS A 376 -0.84 -0.31 -40.34
N TYR A 377 -2.05 -0.83 -40.55
CA TYR A 377 -2.73 -0.80 -41.84
C TYR A 377 -2.99 0.63 -42.33
N PHE A 378 -3.35 1.55 -41.42
CA PHE A 378 -3.59 2.95 -41.75
C PHE A 378 -2.29 3.69 -42.11
N LEU A 379 -1.18 3.41 -41.43
CA LEU A 379 0.14 3.97 -41.73
C LEU A 379 0.69 3.47 -43.08
N GLU A 380 0.50 2.19 -43.40
CA GLU A 380 0.88 1.63 -44.69
C GLU A 380 0.12 2.30 -45.84
N ARG A 381 -1.15 2.67 -45.62
CA ARG A 381 -2.00 3.33 -46.63
C ARG A 381 -1.76 4.85 -46.78
N ILE A 382 -1.32 5.53 -45.72
CA ILE A 382 -1.00 6.98 -45.76
C ILE A 382 0.28 7.27 -46.56
N LEU A 383 1.20 6.30 -46.67
CA LEU A 383 2.43 6.45 -47.45
C LEU A 383 2.19 6.59 -48.96
N ASP A 384 1.01 6.19 -49.46
CA ASP A 384 0.68 6.17 -50.89
C ASP A 384 -0.02 7.44 -51.42
N ASP A 385 -0.60 8.29 -50.56
CA ASP A 385 -1.34 9.50 -50.99
C ASP A 385 -0.60 10.81 -50.61
N ARG A 386 0.13 11.42 -51.55
CA ARG A 386 0.85 12.71 -51.34
C ARG A 386 0.15 13.94 -51.95
N PRO A 387 0.20 15.10 -51.28
CA PRO A 387 0.25 16.41 -51.93
C PRO A 387 1.67 17.01 -51.84
N GLU A 388 2.22 17.43 -52.97
CA GLU A 388 3.67 17.46 -53.23
C GLU A 388 4.43 18.71 -52.76
N ILE A 389 3.80 19.87 -52.50
CA ILE A 389 4.57 21.12 -52.41
C ILE A 389 4.85 21.57 -50.96
N PHE A 390 3.88 21.44 -50.04
CA PHE A 390 4.07 21.85 -48.62
C PHE A 390 4.81 20.78 -47.80
N ASN A 391 4.70 19.52 -48.23
CA ASN A 391 5.39 18.40 -47.59
C ASN A 391 6.88 18.39 -47.93
N GLU A 392 7.30 18.87 -49.11
CA GLU A 392 8.71 18.91 -49.48
C GLU A 392 9.53 19.83 -48.59
N GLU A 393 9.04 21.02 -48.25
CA GLU A 393 9.74 21.96 -47.38
C GLU A 393 9.92 21.39 -45.96
N LYS A 394 8.87 20.78 -45.39
CA LYS A 394 8.93 20.14 -44.08
C LYS A 394 9.75 18.86 -44.08
N MET A 395 9.71 18.07 -45.15
CA MET A 395 10.59 16.93 -45.33
C MET A 395 12.05 17.35 -45.47
N ASN A 396 12.33 18.51 -46.09
CA ASN A 396 13.67 19.07 -46.18
C ASN A 396 14.16 19.60 -44.82
N GLU A 397 13.30 20.21 -44.00
CA GLU A 397 13.62 20.54 -42.60
C GLU A 397 13.93 19.27 -41.78
N ILE A 398 13.12 18.22 -41.92
CA ILE A 398 13.33 16.94 -41.23
C ILE A 398 14.66 16.29 -41.66
N LYS A 399 15.01 16.32 -42.95
CA LYS A 399 16.31 15.84 -43.45
C LYS A 399 17.47 16.63 -42.84
N LYS A 400 17.38 17.96 -42.84
CA LYS A 400 18.39 18.83 -42.21
C LYS A 400 18.56 18.51 -40.72
N LEU A 401 17.46 18.34 -39.98
CA LEU A 401 17.51 17.96 -38.56
C LEU A 401 18.16 16.60 -38.36
N ASN A 402 17.83 15.61 -39.19
CA ASN A 402 18.46 14.29 -39.14
C ASN A 402 19.97 14.36 -39.41
N ASP A 403 20.40 15.21 -40.32
CA ASP A 403 21.83 15.39 -40.60
C ASP A 403 22.55 16.10 -39.44
N CYS A 404 21.92 17.08 -38.79
CA CYS A 404 22.42 17.68 -37.55
C CYS A 404 22.54 16.64 -36.44
N VAL A 405 21.53 15.77 -36.26
CA VAL A 405 21.56 14.68 -35.28
C VAL A 405 22.69 13.68 -35.56
N LYS A 406 22.92 13.33 -36.82
CA LYS A 406 24.06 12.48 -37.22
C LYS A 406 25.40 13.18 -36.95
N GLY A 407 25.49 14.49 -37.18
CA GLY A 407 26.66 15.30 -36.87
C GLY A 407 27.00 15.27 -35.38
N GLU A 408 26.00 15.48 -34.50
CA GLU A 408 26.19 15.42 -33.06
C GLU A 408 26.54 14.01 -32.56
N ASN A 409 25.93 12.96 -33.13
CA ASN A 409 26.32 11.58 -32.82
C ASN A 409 27.82 11.33 -33.11
N ARG A 410 28.33 11.84 -34.24
CA ARG A 410 29.76 11.70 -34.58
C ARG A 410 30.65 12.42 -33.57
N LYS A 411 30.26 13.62 -33.11
CA LYS A 411 30.98 14.35 -32.05
C LYS A 411 30.95 13.59 -30.72
N LEU A 412 29.81 13.01 -30.35
CA LEU A 412 29.67 12.18 -29.16
C LEU A 412 30.57 10.94 -29.21
N ASP A 413 30.68 10.30 -30.37
CA ASP A 413 31.54 9.14 -30.55
C ASP A 413 33.03 9.51 -30.50
N ALA A 414 33.40 10.69 -31.03
CA ALA A 414 34.76 11.23 -30.87
C ALA A 414 35.08 11.49 -29.38
N LEU A 415 34.20 12.18 -28.64
CA LEU A 415 34.39 12.43 -27.21
C LEU A 415 34.48 11.14 -26.38
N ARG A 416 33.71 10.11 -26.76
CA ARG A 416 33.79 8.77 -26.13
C ARG A 416 35.14 8.10 -26.38
N LYS A 417 35.69 8.20 -27.60
CA LYS A 417 37.02 7.69 -27.91
C LYS A 417 38.09 8.42 -27.08
N ASP A 418 38.03 9.75 -27.01
CA ASP A 418 38.95 10.54 -26.18
C ASP A 418 38.87 10.14 -24.70
N MET A 419 37.68 9.92 -24.15
CA MET A 419 37.53 9.41 -22.78
C MET A 419 38.10 7.99 -22.62
N ALA A 420 37.90 7.12 -23.61
CA ALA A 420 38.46 5.77 -23.60
C ALA A 420 40.01 5.80 -23.63
N GLU A 421 40.61 6.72 -24.39
CA GLU A 421 42.07 6.90 -24.40
C GLU A 421 42.58 7.47 -23.07
N LYS A 422 41.95 8.53 -22.54
CA LYS A 422 42.30 9.09 -21.23
C LYS A 422 42.18 8.07 -20.10
N SER A 423 41.12 7.26 -20.09
CA SER A 423 40.94 6.21 -19.09
C SER A 423 42.00 5.11 -19.19
N LYS A 424 42.41 4.70 -20.40
CA LYS A 424 43.54 3.78 -20.59
C LYS A 424 44.84 4.34 -19.99
N ILE A 425 45.13 5.62 -20.23
CA ILE A 425 46.32 6.29 -19.66
C ILE A 425 46.25 6.31 -18.14
N ILE A 426 45.10 6.64 -17.54
CA ILE A 426 44.92 6.62 -16.07
C ILE A 426 45.16 5.23 -15.49
N VAL A 427 44.68 4.17 -16.16
CA VAL A 427 44.94 2.79 -15.74
C VAL A 427 46.43 2.44 -15.83
N GLN A 428 47.11 2.83 -16.91
CA GLN A 428 48.57 2.63 -17.05
C GLN A 428 49.35 3.36 -15.96
N ILE A 429 49.01 4.61 -15.65
CA ILE A 429 49.64 5.38 -14.56
C ILE A 429 49.38 4.68 -13.21
N ARG A 430 48.15 4.18 -12.97
CA ARG A 430 47.83 3.44 -11.75
C ARG A 430 48.67 2.18 -11.61
N LEU A 431 48.78 1.37 -12.68
CA LEU A 431 49.61 0.16 -12.70
C LEU A 431 51.08 0.51 -12.47
N ALA A 432 51.60 1.55 -13.11
CA ALA A 432 52.97 2.00 -12.91
C ALA A 432 53.23 2.43 -11.45
N LEU A 433 52.32 3.20 -10.84
CA LEU A 433 52.43 3.59 -9.43
C LEU A 433 52.35 2.39 -8.49
N GLN A 434 51.52 1.39 -8.80
CA GLN A 434 51.45 0.14 -8.04
C GLN A 434 52.75 -0.68 -8.17
N HIS A 435 53.30 -0.81 -9.38
CA HIS A 435 54.61 -1.42 -9.58
C HIS A 435 55.70 -0.72 -8.76
N ILE A 436 55.70 0.62 -8.72
CA ILE A 436 56.65 1.37 -7.90
C ILE A 436 56.41 1.09 -6.40
N LEU A 437 55.17 1.01 -5.91
CA LEU A 437 54.88 0.63 -4.52
C LEU A 437 55.32 -0.79 -4.17
N ASP A 438 55.18 -1.72 -5.10
CA ASP A 438 55.61 -3.11 -4.94
C ASP A 438 57.14 -3.21 -4.87
N VAL A 439 57.87 -2.46 -5.71
CA VAL A 439 59.33 -2.35 -5.61
C VAL A 439 59.73 -1.71 -4.27
N LEU A 440 58.99 -0.71 -3.81
CA LEU A 440 59.22 -0.02 -2.53
C LEU A 440 58.61 -0.74 -1.32
N ARG A 441 58.22 -2.01 -1.44
CA ARG A 441 57.51 -2.77 -0.40
C ARG A 441 58.31 -2.96 0.89
N HIS A 442 59.64 -2.96 0.79
CA HIS A 442 60.58 -3.15 1.91
C HIS A 442 61.13 -1.83 2.46
N VAL A 443 60.76 -0.70 1.87
CA VAL A 443 61.24 0.62 2.31
C VAL A 443 60.38 1.11 3.47
N GLY A 444 60.98 1.23 4.65
CA GLY A 444 60.32 1.75 5.86
C GLY A 444 59.51 0.72 6.64
N LYS A 445 59.67 -0.58 6.37
CA LYS A 445 59.25 -1.62 7.31
C LYS A 445 60.39 -1.88 8.28
N GLU A 446 60.15 -1.64 9.57
CA GLU A 446 60.85 -2.42 10.60
C GLU A 446 60.48 -3.89 10.37
N ASP A 447 61.43 -4.81 10.52
CA ASP A 447 61.25 -6.25 10.31
C ASP A 447 60.18 -6.82 11.24
N ALA A 448 58.91 -6.56 10.92
CA ALA A 448 57.77 -7.27 11.45
C ALA A 448 57.52 -8.48 10.56
N PHE A 449 58.51 -9.37 10.46
CA PHE A 449 58.18 -10.78 10.38
C PHE A 449 57.50 -11.11 11.70
N LYS A 450 56.17 -10.96 11.75
CA LYS A 450 55.41 -11.67 12.75
C LYS A 450 55.63 -13.14 12.43
N SER A 451 56.59 -13.76 13.13
CA SER A 451 56.65 -15.21 13.24
C SER A 451 55.22 -15.67 13.47
N LEU A 452 54.65 -16.41 12.53
CA LEU A 452 53.41 -17.11 12.82
C LEU A 452 53.75 -18.08 13.95
N GLU A 453 53.35 -17.75 15.17
CA GLU A 453 53.37 -18.72 16.27
C GLU A 453 52.35 -19.80 15.91
N PHE A 454 52.83 -20.88 15.28
CA PHE A 454 52.05 -22.08 15.13
C PHE A 454 51.79 -22.62 16.54
N THR A 455 50.51 -22.75 16.90
CA THR A 455 50.08 -23.08 18.27
C THR A 455 50.38 -24.52 18.70
N THR A 456 50.99 -25.33 17.82
CA THR A 456 51.35 -26.72 18.07
C THR A 456 52.86 -26.93 17.93
N SER A 457 53.48 -27.45 19.00
CA SER A 457 54.92 -27.69 19.13
C SER A 457 55.56 -28.55 18.03
N ASP A 458 54.76 -29.35 17.32
CA ASP A 458 55.24 -30.40 16.44
C ASP A 458 55.68 -29.90 15.04
N LEU A 459 55.42 -28.62 14.73
CA LEU A 459 55.78 -27.98 13.46
C LEU A 459 57.04 -27.08 13.54
N ASN A 460 57.67 -26.96 14.71
CA ASN A 460 58.94 -26.25 14.86
C ASN A 460 60.12 -27.19 14.58
N LEU A 461 60.33 -27.53 13.31
CA LEU A 461 61.53 -28.25 12.86
C LEU A 461 62.67 -27.23 12.61
N PRO A 462 63.83 -27.34 13.27
CA PRO A 462 64.90 -26.33 13.22
C PRO A 462 65.62 -26.20 11.87
N LEU A 463 65.30 -27.04 10.87
CA LEU A 463 65.96 -27.07 9.58
C LEU A 463 65.02 -26.79 8.38
N LEU A 464 63.72 -26.62 8.61
CA LEU A 464 62.75 -26.25 7.57
C LEU A 464 61.96 -25.02 8.04
N ASP A 465 62.51 -23.83 7.75
CA ASP A 465 61.83 -22.57 8.05
C ASP A 465 60.81 -22.28 6.95
N PHE A 466 59.57 -22.75 7.11
CA PHE A 466 58.49 -22.52 6.14
C PHE A 466 58.16 -21.02 5.95
N ASN A 467 58.73 -20.13 6.74
CA ASN A 467 58.51 -18.69 6.65
C ASN A 467 59.34 -18.02 5.54
N SER A 468 60.44 -18.61 5.07
CA SER A 468 61.33 -17.95 4.10
C SER A 468 60.80 -17.98 2.66
N ASP A 469 59.97 -18.96 2.32
CA ASP A 469 59.63 -19.29 0.93
C ASP A 469 58.19 -18.94 0.52
N LEU A 470 57.37 -18.41 1.44
CA LEU A 470 56.04 -17.93 1.05
C LEU A 470 56.14 -16.61 0.28
N PRO A 471 55.65 -16.56 -0.99
CA PRO A 471 55.63 -15.32 -1.74
C PRO A 471 54.80 -14.29 -0.96
N PRO A 472 55.30 -13.07 -0.77
CA PRO A 472 54.67 -12.13 0.14
C PRO A 472 53.32 -11.68 -0.45
N MET A 473 52.24 -11.85 0.31
CA MET A 473 50.83 -11.63 -0.07
C MET A 473 50.61 -10.34 -0.90
N PRO A 474 49.88 -10.35 -2.03
CA PRO A 474 49.74 -9.16 -2.87
C PRO A 474 49.13 -7.97 -2.10
N LEU A 475 49.66 -6.77 -2.34
CA LEU A 475 49.22 -5.54 -1.68
C LEU A 475 47.77 -5.22 -2.09
N VAL A 476 46.93 -4.82 -1.15
CA VAL A 476 45.54 -4.41 -1.42
C VAL A 476 45.53 -3.26 -2.44
N VAL A 477 44.80 -3.45 -3.53
CA VAL A 477 44.70 -2.51 -4.66
C VAL A 477 43.97 -1.24 -4.20
N GLU A 478 44.71 -0.21 -3.80
CA GLU A 478 44.12 1.12 -3.55
C GLU A 478 43.67 1.74 -4.88
N THR A 479 42.40 2.15 -4.97
CA THR A 479 41.78 2.67 -6.20
C THR A 479 42.08 4.14 -6.46
N ASP A 480 42.48 4.90 -5.44
CA ASP A 480 42.64 6.35 -5.50
C ASP A 480 44.06 6.76 -5.92
N LEU A 481 44.19 7.40 -7.09
CA LEU A 481 45.48 7.81 -7.67
C LEU A 481 46.26 8.77 -6.76
N SER A 482 45.56 9.66 -6.04
CA SER A 482 46.16 10.64 -5.13
C SER A 482 46.77 9.99 -3.89
N LYS A 483 46.13 8.95 -3.35
CA LYS A 483 46.63 8.17 -2.21
C LYS A 483 47.79 7.27 -2.61
N LEU A 484 47.74 6.66 -3.79
CA LEU A 484 48.87 5.92 -4.35
C LEU A 484 50.08 6.84 -4.53
N LEU A 485 49.88 8.03 -5.11
CA LEU A 485 50.97 8.98 -5.36
C LEU A 485 51.57 9.54 -4.05
N SER A 486 50.75 9.83 -3.03
CA SER A 486 51.27 10.27 -1.72
C SER A 486 52.05 9.15 -1.01
N SER A 487 51.58 7.90 -1.11
CA SER A 487 52.25 6.72 -0.55
C SER A 487 53.58 6.40 -1.26
N VAL A 488 53.63 6.52 -2.58
CA VAL A 488 54.88 6.40 -3.35
C VAL A 488 55.85 7.50 -2.93
N LYS A 489 55.39 8.75 -2.89
CA LYS A 489 56.22 9.90 -2.53
C LYS A 489 56.84 9.76 -1.14
N SER A 490 56.06 9.36 -0.14
CA SER A 490 56.56 9.18 1.23
C SER A 490 57.61 8.07 1.31
N ARG A 491 57.39 6.93 0.63
CA ARG A 491 58.36 5.81 0.60
C ARG A 491 59.64 6.17 -0.15
N ILE A 492 59.55 6.86 -1.29
CA ILE A 492 60.75 7.34 -2.00
C ILE A 492 61.53 8.32 -1.13
N GLN A 493 60.85 9.24 -0.42
CA GLN A 493 61.52 10.16 0.50
C GLN A 493 62.26 9.42 1.63
N LEU A 494 61.65 8.37 2.21
CA LEU A 494 62.32 7.51 3.19
C LEU A 494 63.54 6.81 2.58
N LEU A 495 63.43 6.23 1.38
CA LEU A 495 64.56 5.59 0.69
C LEU A 495 65.71 6.58 0.45
N MET A 496 65.40 7.80 0.00
CA MET A 496 66.40 8.85 -0.21
C MET A 496 67.11 9.24 1.10
N GLN A 497 66.37 9.34 2.21
CA GLN A 497 66.94 9.60 3.53
C GLN A 497 67.84 8.45 4.00
N HIS A 498 67.43 7.19 3.81
CA HIS A 498 68.24 6.02 4.13
C HIS A 498 69.52 5.95 3.28
N HIS A 499 69.42 6.25 1.98
CA HIS A 499 70.58 6.29 1.09
C HIS A 499 71.57 7.39 1.50
N GLN A 500 71.09 8.58 1.88
CA GLN A 500 71.96 9.65 2.43
C GLN A 500 72.65 9.21 3.73
N LYS A 501 71.93 8.55 4.65
CA LYS A 501 72.51 8.00 5.88
C LYS A 501 73.52 6.88 5.62
N SER A 502 73.30 6.03 4.62
CA SER A 502 74.23 4.97 4.21
C SER A 502 75.50 5.54 3.57
N LYS A 503 75.37 6.57 2.73
CA LYS A 503 76.53 7.23 2.11
C LYS A 503 77.45 7.84 3.17
N ASN A 504 76.88 8.40 4.25
CA ASN A 504 77.64 8.91 5.39
C ASN A 504 78.25 7.81 6.29
N LYS A 505 77.75 6.56 6.24
CA LYS A 505 78.33 5.39 6.95
C LYS A 505 79.41 4.67 6.13
N ASN A 506 79.34 4.70 4.80
CA ASN A 506 80.30 4.02 3.95
C ASN A 506 81.65 4.75 3.83
N GLU A 507 81.77 5.98 4.33
CA GLU A 507 83.07 6.64 4.54
C GLU A 507 83.85 6.06 5.74
N SER A 508 83.24 5.22 6.61
CA SER A 508 83.92 4.62 7.77
C SER A 508 84.19 3.10 7.68
N ASN A 509 83.65 2.36 6.70
CA ASN A 509 83.83 0.90 6.58
C ASN A 509 84.15 0.46 5.13
N ASP A 510 85.40 0.67 4.71
CA ASP A 510 85.95 0.29 3.40
C ASP A 510 86.32 -1.22 3.29
N SER A 511 86.16 -1.99 4.37
CA SER A 511 86.50 -3.42 4.43
C SER A 511 85.33 -4.34 4.01
N THR A 512 84.08 -3.96 4.30
CA THR A 512 82.89 -4.77 3.96
C THR A 512 82.53 -4.72 2.48
N VAL A 513 82.84 -3.60 1.81
CA VAL A 513 82.59 -3.43 0.36
C VAL A 513 83.55 -4.28 -0.48
N LYS A 514 84.79 -4.51 -0.02
CA LYS A 514 85.75 -5.41 -0.67
C LYS A 514 85.31 -6.88 -0.59
N PHE A 515 84.76 -7.29 0.55
CA PHE A 515 84.27 -8.66 0.74
C PHE A 515 83.05 -8.96 -0.15
N GLN A 516 82.11 -8.02 -0.26
CA GLN A 516 80.92 -8.19 -1.11
C GLN A 516 81.25 -8.15 -2.61
N LYS A 517 82.23 -7.34 -3.04
CA LYS A 517 82.74 -7.37 -4.42
C LYS A 517 83.40 -8.70 -4.77
N ALA A 518 84.20 -9.26 -3.86
CA ALA A 518 84.82 -10.58 -4.06
C ALA A 518 83.77 -11.69 -4.19
N MET A 519 82.71 -11.65 -3.40
CA MET A 519 81.64 -12.66 -3.47
C MET A 519 80.82 -12.59 -4.77
N ILE A 520 80.57 -11.37 -5.28
CA ILE A 520 79.91 -11.18 -6.57
C ILE A 520 80.82 -11.64 -7.72
N GLU A 521 82.12 -11.36 -7.67
CA GLU A 521 83.08 -11.84 -8.68
C GLU A 521 83.20 -13.37 -8.71
N ASP A 522 83.10 -14.05 -7.56
CA ASP A 522 83.09 -15.51 -7.50
C ASP A 522 81.78 -16.11 -8.06
N SER A 523 80.63 -15.49 -7.78
CA SER A 523 79.34 -15.94 -8.33
C SER A 523 79.22 -15.78 -9.86
N VAL A 524 79.91 -14.79 -10.44
CA VAL A 524 79.95 -14.55 -11.89
C VAL A 524 80.90 -15.52 -12.60
N ARG A 525 81.88 -16.12 -11.91
CA ARG A 525 82.76 -17.14 -12.48
C ARG A 525 82.10 -18.50 -12.65
N GLU A 526 81.12 -18.85 -11.81
CA GLU A 526 80.36 -20.11 -11.92
C GLU A 526 79.27 -20.07 -13.01
N TYR A 527 78.81 -18.88 -13.40
CA TYR A 527 77.83 -18.69 -14.48
C TYR A 527 78.48 -18.23 -15.80
N LYS A 528 79.34 -19.06 -16.39
CA LYS A 528 79.60 -19.00 -17.85
C LYS A 528 78.59 -19.92 -18.56
N PRO A 529 77.57 -19.39 -19.26
CA PRO A 529 76.66 -20.22 -20.04
C PRO A 529 77.41 -20.87 -21.22
N ARG A 530 77.26 -22.19 -21.38
CA ARG A 530 77.60 -22.92 -22.60
C ARG A 530 76.71 -22.37 -23.72
N VAL A 531 77.29 -21.60 -24.64
CA VAL A 531 76.66 -21.22 -25.89
C VAL A 531 76.58 -22.48 -26.75
N GLN A 532 75.40 -23.10 -26.83
CA GLN A 532 75.07 -24.03 -27.91
C GLN A 532 74.51 -23.19 -29.06
N ASN A 533 75.30 -23.02 -30.10
CA ASN A 533 74.85 -22.54 -31.40
C ASN A 533 73.91 -23.57 -31.99
N TYR A 534 72.71 -23.15 -32.39
CA TYR A 534 71.96 -23.81 -33.45
C TYR A 534 71.50 -22.72 -34.42
N ASP A 535 71.92 -22.92 -35.67
CA ASP A 535 71.51 -22.20 -36.88
C ASP A 535 70.01 -22.32 -37.16
#